data_AF-A0A182SJD2-F1
#
_entry.id   AF-A0A182SJD2-F1
#
_cell.length_a   1.000
_cell.length_b   1.000
_cell.length_c   1.000
_cell.angle_alpha   90.00
_cell.angle_beta   90.00
_cell.angle_gamma   90.00
#
_symmetry.space_group_name_H-M   'P 1'
#
loop_
_entity.id
_entity.type
_entity.pdbx_description
1 polymer ?
#
loop_
_entity_poly.entity_id
_entity_poly.type
_entity_poly.pdbx_seq_one_letter_code
_entity_poly.pdbx_strand_id
1 'polypeptide(L)'
;MGHSSVTSAAFTVLLCLAVVSVVEGGFLDWFRSNKNKGHDVCRVEFEVLDPQGLRLWTAQKAQMKGFGVELFINPVHGRKQQQCNVCRNTTEVTHGKFFLQDDNVIVKSGDILEYVIVTDNGKTVQRHKPRKLIVDDFLIKPKGRCACPPGAVTPATPTETAKQVFEEPTAEIALLERILERVSKKCAEGVMSNYLFLQTDRVDGPTDDLKQVVRDYFQQKDALKPLAETIKSAEDGADGIVFRVNNVIDKLKVLELARQDSDILDYDKLTAIDDMDIRASFDEAS
;
A
#
# COMPACT_ATOMS: atom_id res chain seq x y z
N MET A 1 91.22 4.24 -31.61
CA MET A 1 91.87 3.52 -30.48
C MET A 1 90.99 3.72 -29.26
N GLY A 2 90.66 2.65 -28.53
CA GLY A 2 90.03 2.74 -27.21
C GLY A 2 88.65 2.09 -27.14
N HIS A 3 88.64 0.87 -26.64
CA HIS A 3 87.51 -0.01 -26.35
C HIS A 3 86.73 0.39 -25.08
N SER A 4 85.48 -0.10 -25.01
CA SER A 4 84.80 -0.69 -23.82
C SER A 4 84.45 0.24 -22.64
N SER A 5 83.17 0.42 -22.30
CA SER A 5 82.26 -0.49 -21.53
C SER A 5 82.47 -0.43 -20.01
N VAL A 6 81.34 -0.45 -19.28
CA VAL A 6 81.09 -1.08 -17.95
C VAL A 6 80.43 -0.17 -16.88
N THR A 7 79.11 -0.36 -16.75
CA THR A 7 78.25 -0.63 -15.56
C THR A 7 78.02 0.38 -14.40
N SER A 8 76.71 0.57 -14.13
CA SER A 8 75.97 0.29 -12.88
C SER A 8 76.24 1.08 -11.57
N ALA A 9 75.22 1.81 -11.12
CA ALA A 9 74.69 1.85 -9.72
C ALA A 9 73.49 2.82 -9.68
N ALA A 10 72.26 2.34 -9.57
CA ALA A 10 71.50 2.27 -8.31
C ALA A 10 71.27 3.65 -7.63
N PHE A 11 70.09 4.25 -7.87
CA PHE A 11 69.45 5.13 -6.90
C PHE A 11 67.99 4.71 -6.72
N THR A 12 67.75 4.17 -5.54
CA THR A 12 66.48 3.80 -4.91
C THR A 12 65.52 4.98 -4.85
N VAL A 13 64.35 4.87 -5.49
CA VAL A 13 63.25 5.82 -5.29
C VAL A 13 62.51 5.45 -4.01
N LEU A 14 62.40 6.47 -3.15
CA LEU A 14 61.80 6.50 -1.82
C LEU A 14 60.36 5.95 -1.76
N LEU A 15 60.16 5.08 -0.77
CA LEU A 15 59.01 5.01 0.15
C LEU A 15 57.74 5.81 -0.23
N CYS A 16 56.72 5.11 -0.74
CA CYS A 16 55.32 5.47 -0.53
C CYS A 16 54.82 4.72 0.72
N LEU A 17 55.09 5.25 1.92
CA LEU A 17 54.31 4.95 3.11
C LEU A 17 53.37 6.14 3.37
N ALA A 18 52.14 6.02 2.89
CA ALA A 18 51.04 6.85 3.34
C ALA A 18 49.83 5.93 3.65
N VAL A 19 49.76 5.58 4.93
CA VAL A 19 48.54 5.32 5.72
C VAL A 19 47.64 4.17 5.26
N VAL A 20 47.93 2.97 5.77
CA VAL A 20 46.90 1.99 6.13
C VAL A 20 46.39 2.34 7.54
N SER A 21 45.09 2.13 7.79
CA SER A 21 44.28 2.41 9.01
C SER A 21 43.63 3.81 8.99
N VAL A 22 42.31 4.00 9.03
CA VAL A 22 41.20 3.19 9.56
C VAL A 22 40.02 3.28 8.57
N VAL A 23 39.66 2.16 7.95
CA VAL A 23 38.37 1.98 7.29
C VAL A 23 37.44 1.34 8.32
N GLU A 24 36.89 2.13 9.23
CA GLU A 24 35.80 1.69 10.11
C GLU A 24 34.54 2.47 9.71
N GLY A 25 33.52 1.72 9.31
CA GLY A 25 32.32 2.19 8.62
C GLY A 25 32.17 1.68 7.19
N GLY A 26 32.81 0.55 6.84
CA GLY A 26 32.68 -0.09 5.54
C GLY A 26 31.25 -0.58 5.27
N PHE A 27 30.82 -0.47 4.02
CA PHE A 27 29.62 -1.00 3.34
C PHE A 27 29.07 -2.36 3.86
N LEU A 28 29.87 -3.20 4.50
CA LEU A 28 29.45 -4.43 5.17
C LEU A 28 28.67 -4.21 6.48
N ASP A 29 28.82 -3.05 7.13
CA ASP A 29 28.07 -2.66 8.35
C ASP A 29 26.60 -2.33 8.03
N TRP A 30 26.33 -1.93 6.77
CA TRP A 30 24.97 -1.78 6.25
C TRP A 30 24.29 -3.14 6.06
N PHE A 31 25.00 -4.15 5.53
CA PHE A 31 24.48 -5.53 5.40
C PHE A 31 24.33 -6.28 6.73
N ARG A 32 25.00 -5.82 7.80
CA ARG A 32 24.93 -6.41 9.15
C ARG A 32 24.08 -5.63 10.15
N SER A 33 23.40 -4.56 9.72
CA SER A 33 22.62 -3.75 10.64
C SER A 33 21.38 -4.49 11.15
N ASN A 34 21.55 -5.16 12.29
CA ASN A 34 20.50 -5.77 13.11
C ASN A 34 19.52 -4.72 13.68
N LYS A 35 19.70 -3.42 13.36
CA LYS A 35 18.93 -2.28 13.87
C LYS A 35 17.52 -2.17 13.25
N ASN A 36 17.28 -2.80 12.10
CA ASN A 36 15.96 -2.81 11.46
C ASN A 36 15.10 -4.02 11.85
N LYS A 37 15.62 -4.92 12.70
CA LYS A 37 14.83 -6.06 13.19
C LYS A 37 13.79 -5.57 14.19
N GLY A 38 12.55 -6.01 14.01
CA GLY A 38 11.42 -5.65 14.88
C GLY A 38 10.60 -4.43 14.45
N HIS A 39 10.93 -3.83 13.30
CA HIS A 39 10.12 -2.74 12.73
C HIS A 39 9.15 -3.19 11.64
N ASP A 40 9.22 -4.45 11.23
CA ASP A 40 8.25 -5.07 10.34
C ASP A 40 6.85 -5.05 11.00
N VAL A 41 5.85 -4.54 10.28
CA VAL A 41 4.50 -4.34 10.80
C VAL A 41 3.49 -5.08 9.92
N CYS A 42 2.52 -5.72 10.57
CA CYS A 42 1.38 -6.26 9.83
C CYS A 42 0.48 -5.12 9.35
N ARG A 43 -0.37 -5.43 8.37
CA ARG A 43 -1.43 -4.52 7.92
C ARG A 43 -2.21 -3.96 9.11
N VAL A 44 -2.49 -2.67 9.02
CA VAL A 44 -3.34 -1.95 9.98
C VAL A 44 -4.76 -2.08 9.49
N GLU A 45 -5.61 -2.65 10.33
CA GLU A 45 -7.04 -2.76 10.08
C GLU A 45 -7.74 -1.53 10.64
N PHE A 46 -8.75 -1.03 9.93
CA PHE A 46 -9.52 0.15 10.30
C PHE A 46 -11.00 -0.21 10.45
N GLU A 47 -11.64 0.35 11.47
CA GLU A 47 -13.07 0.29 11.69
C GLU A 47 -13.56 1.69 12.05
N VAL A 48 -14.40 2.26 11.19
CA VAL A 48 -15.01 3.57 11.40
C VAL A 48 -16.32 3.37 12.14
N LEU A 49 -16.58 4.16 13.18
CA LEU A 49 -17.81 4.08 13.97
C LEU A 49 -18.77 5.21 13.60
N ASP A 50 -20.00 4.87 13.23
CA ASP A 50 -21.08 5.82 13.01
C ASP A 50 -21.82 6.10 14.34
N PRO A 51 -22.02 7.37 14.77
CA PRO A 51 -21.78 8.62 14.04
C PRO A 51 -20.36 9.22 14.18
N GLN A 52 -19.59 8.77 15.16
CA GLN A 52 -18.21 9.20 15.36
C GLN A 52 -17.40 8.14 16.10
N GLY A 53 -16.15 8.03 15.69
CA GLY A 53 -15.13 7.19 16.27
C GLY A 53 -14.33 6.45 15.20
N LEU A 54 -13.09 6.12 15.53
CA LEU A 54 -12.20 5.33 14.72
C LEU A 54 -11.49 4.31 15.62
N ARG A 55 -11.47 3.07 15.18
CA ARG A 55 -10.66 2.00 15.77
C ARG A 55 -9.68 1.52 14.74
N LEU A 56 -8.46 1.28 15.19
CA LEU A 56 -7.42 0.71 14.35
C LEU A 56 -6.54 -0.25 15.14
N TRP A 57 -6.10 -1.31 14.48
CA TRP A 57 -5.27 -2.31 15.11
C TRP A 57 -4.32 -3.01 14.15
N THR A 58 -3.25 -3.55 14.70
CA THR A 58 -2.33 -4.45 13.98
C THR A 58 -1.92 -5.62 14.88
N ALA A 59 -1.58 -6.75 14.28
CA ALA A 59 -1.11 -7.93 15.02
C ALA A 59 0.28 -7.67 15.62
N GLN A 60 0.49 -8.08 16.87
CA GLN A 60 1.79 -7.95 17.52
C GLN A 60 2.79 -8.95 16.93
N LYS A 61 3.97 -8.46 16.51
CA LYS A 61 5.15 -9.29 16.24
C LYS A 61 6.05 -9.36 17.47
N ALA A 62 6.71 -10.50 17.68
CA ALA A 62 7.51 -10.77 18.88
C ALA A 62 8.63 -9.73 19.16
N GLN A 63 9.12 -9.05 18.12
CA GLN A 63 10.20 -8.06 18.21
C GLN A 63 9.68 -6.60 18.33
N MET A 64 8.36 -6.40 18.29
CA MET A 64 7.72 -5.10 18.32
C MET A 64 7.11 -4.84 19.71
N LYS A 65 7.51 -3.73 20.34
CA LYS A 65 7.09 -3.34 21.70
C LYS A 65 6.10 -2.19 21.74
N GLY A 66 6.09 -1.34 20.72
CA GLY A 66 5.16 -0.23 20.60
C GLY A 66 4.68 -0.03 19.18
N PHE A 67 3.45 0.44 19.08
CA PHE A 67 2.76 0.77 17.84
C PHE A 67 2.16 2.17 17.95
N GLY A 68 2.34 2.99 16.94
CA GLY A 68 1.68 4.27 16.81
C GLY A 68 1.21 4.50 15.39
N VAL A 69 0.23 5.38 15.27
CA VAL A 69 -0.30 5.83 14.00
C VAL A 69 -0.42 7.34 14.04
N GLU A 70 0.02 7.97 12.97
CA GLU A 70 -0.28 9.35 12.63
C GLU A 70 -1.21 9.35 11.43
N LEU A 71 -2.44 9.82 11.61
CA LEU A 71 -3.51 9.78 10.61
C LEU A 71 -3.92 11.20 10.23
N PHE A 72 -4.08 11.41 8.93
CA PHE A 72 -4.56 12.62 8.29
C PHE A 72 -5.80 12.28 7.47
N ILE A 73 -6.87 13.05 7.67
CA ILE A 73 -8.13 12.89 6.95
C ILE A 73 -8.16 13.93 5.83
N ASN A 74 -8.30 13.47 4.59
CA ASN A 74 -8.29 14.29 3.37
C ASN A 74 -7.10 15.26 3.34
N PRO A 75 -5.86 14.73 3.33
CA PRO A 75 -4.68 15.57 3.27
C PRO A 75 -4.65 16.39 1.98
N VAL A 76 -4.16 17.63 2.10
CA VAL A 76 -4.04 18.63 1.03
C VAL A 76 -2.55 18.83 0.81
N HIS A 77 -2.07 18.46 -0.37
CA HIS A 77 -0.65 18.48 -0.67
C HIS A 77 -0.20 19.93 -0.92
N GLY A 78 0.86 20.37 -0.25
CA GLY A 78 1.40 21.73 -0.38
C GLY A 78 1.22 22.64 0.84
N ARG A 79 0.41 22.27 1.84
CA ARG A 79 0.42 22.94 3.15
C ARG A 79 1.56 22.40 4.01
N LYS A 80 2.53 23.25 4.35
CA LYS A 80 3.75 22.88 5.11
C LYS A 80 3.49 22.32 6.52
N GLN A 81 2.27 22.39 7.04
CA GLN A 81 1.87 21.79 8.30
C GLN A 81 0.38 21.44 8.26
N GLN A 82 0.08 20.18 7.96
CA GLN A 82 -1.24 19.65 8.25
C GLN A 82 -1.29 19.19 9.71
N GLN A 83 -2.35 19.59 10.41
CA GLN A 83 -2.58 19.14 11.78
C GLN A 83 -2.98 17.67 11.73
N CYS A 84 -2.25 16.84 12.48
CA CYS A 84 -2.58 15.42 12.62
C CYS A 84 -3.96 15.25 13.26
N ASN A 85 -4.85 14.49 12.60
CA ASN A 85 -6.19 14.23 13.11
C ASN A 85 -6.15 13.17 14.22
N VAL A 86 -5.37 12.10 14.02
CA VAL A 86 -5.16 11.06 15.05
C VAL A 86 -3.68 10.73 15.14
N CYS A 87 -3.04 11.23 16.21
CA CYS A 87 -1.65 10.94 16.52
C CYS A 87 -1.60 10.25 17.89
N ARG A 88 -1.63 8.91 17.88
CA ARG A 88 -1.65 8.11 19.09
C ARG A 88 -0.65 6.96 19.00
N ASN A 89 -0.05 6.64 20.13
CA ASN A 89 0.81 5.49 20.32
C ASN A 89 0.28 4.62 21.46
N THR A 90 0.64 3.35 21.42
CA THR A 90 0.34 2.38 22.47
C THR A 90 1.47 1.35 22.54
N THR A 91 1.77 0.93 23.77
CA THR A 91 2.60 -0.24 24.07
C THR A 91 1.76 -1.37 24.64
N GLU A 92 0.47 -1.13 24.86
CA GLU A 92 -0.46 -2.10 25.42
C GLU A 92 -0.97 -3.04 24.33
N VAL A 93 -0.95 -4.33 24.64
CA VAL A 93 -1.39 -5.39 23.73
C VAL A 93 -2.65 -6.01 24.29
N THR A 94 -3.71 -5.99 23.50
CA THR A 94 -4.98 -6.63 23.81
C THR A 94 -5.22 -7.78 22.85
N HIS A 95 -5.34 -9.00 23.37
CA HIS A 95 -5.56 -10.21 22.56
C HIS A 95 -4.55 -10.40 21.40
N GLY A 96 -3.27 -10.13 21.66
CA GLY A 96 -2.20 -10.25 20.66
C GLY A 96 -2.19 -9.14 19.59
N LYS A 97 -2.92 -8.04 19.81
CA LYS A 97 -3.00 -6.90 18.89
C LYS A 97 -2.67 -5.60 19.62
N PHE A 98 -1.99 -4.69 18.94
CA PHE A 98 -1.96 -3.29 19.37
C PHE A 98 -3.26 -2.64 18.92
N PHE A 99 -4.01 -2.07 19.86
CA PHE A 99 -5.32 -1.49 19.60
C PHE A 99 -5.32 -0.01 19.97
N LEU A 100 -5.79 0.82 19.06
CA LEU A 100 -5.96 2.26 19.24
C LEU A 100 -7.40 2.63 18.91
N GLN A 101 -8.00 3.46 19.77
CA GLN A 101 -9.34 3.99 19.58
C GLN A 101 -9.36 5.49 19.82
N ASP A 102 -10.05 6.22 18.95
CA ASP A 102 -10.43 7.62 19.14
C ASP A 102 -11.93 7.76 18.96
N ASP A 103 -12.64 8.30 19.95
CA ASP A 103 -14.11 8.41 19.94
C ASP A 103 -14.64 9.72 19.32
N ASN A 104 -13.75 10.67 19.00
CA ASN A 104 -14.13 12.02 18.59
C ASN A 104 -13.96 12.28 17.09
N VAL A 105 -13.37 11.33 16.38
CA VAL A 105 -13.05 11.46 14.96
C VAL A 105 -14.29 11.14 14.12
N ILE A 106 -14.61 12.02 13.18
CA ILE A 106 -15.70 11.84 12.22
C ILE A 106 -15.08 11.53 10.87
N VAL A 107 -15.34 10.33 10.36
CA VAL A 107 -14.87 9.85 9.06
C VAL A 107 -16.09 9.37 8.28
N LYS A 108 -16.17 9.75 7.01
CA LYS A 108 -17.29 9.44 6.11
C LYS A 108 -16.83 8.57 4.96
N SER A 109 -17.80 7.91 4.34
CA SER A 109 -17.58 7.19 3.09
C SER A 109 -17.08 8.14 2.00
N GLY A 110 -16.04 7.72 1.28
CA GLY A 110 -15.33 8.51 0.29
C GLY A 110 -14.15 9.33 0.83
N ASP A 111 -14.00 9.47 2.15
CA ASP A 111 -12.82 10.16 2.72
C ASP A 111 -11.53 9.37 2.41
N ILE A 112 -10.43 10.09 2.19
CA ILE A 112 -9.10 9.52 2.07
C ILE A 112 -8.36 9.69 3.38
N LEU A 113 -7.95 8.56 3.94
CA LEU A 113 -7.13 8.49 5.14
C LEU A 113 -5.69 8.25 4.73
N GLU A 114 -4.82 9.21 4.97
CA GLU A 114 -3.37 9.00 4.87
C GLU A 114 -2.80 8.75 6.27
N TYR A 115 -2.08 7.66 6.43
CA TYR A 115 -1.53 7.27 7.72
C TYR A 115 -0.09 6.83 7.65
N VAL A 116 0.68 7.24 8.66
CA VAL A 116 2.06 6.85 8.87
C VAL A 116 2.11 5.93 10.09
N ILE A 117 2.66 4.75 9.88
CA ILE A 117 2.88 3.79 10.97
C ILE A 117 4.18 4.16 11.70
N VAL A 118 4.14 4.12 13.01
CA VAL A 118 5.31 4.31 13.88
C VAL A 118 5.50 3.04 14.70
N THR A 119 6.65 2.40 14.59
CA THR A 119 6.96 1.17 15.34
C THR A 119 8.12 1.38 16.29
N ASP A 120 8.03 0.79 17.48
CA ASP A 120 9.07 0.81 18.50
C ASP A 120 9.46 -0.62 18.88
N ASN A 121 10.76 -0.95 18.81
CA ASN A 121 11.31 -2.24 19.23
C ASN A 121 11.91 -2.20 20.65
N GLY A 122 11.77 -1.08 21.36
CA GLY A 122 12.35 -0.78 22.68
C GLY A 122 13.79 -0.26 22.64
N LYS A 123 14.37 -0.08 21.45
CA LYS A 123 15.71 0.50 21.24
C LYS A 123 15.65 1.66 20.25
N THR A 124 14.89 1.50 19.19
CA THR A 124 14.72 2.44 18.09
C THR A 124 13.24 2.60 17.79
N VAL A 125 12.88 3.78 17.32
CA VAL A 125 11.57 4.10 16.77
C VAL A 125 11.74 4.31 15.27
N GLN A 126 10.91 3.65 14.46
CA GLN A 126 10.91 3.80 13.01
C GLN A 126 9.57 4.32 12.54
N ARG A 127 9.61 5.32 11.67
CA ARG A 127 8.45 5.80 10.89
C ARG A 127 8.46 5.12 9.53
N HIS A 128 7.32 4.58 9.13
CA HIS A 128 7.12 3.93 7.83
C HIS A 128 6.73 4.94 6.75
N LYS A 129 6.72 4.50 5.48
CA LYS A 129 6.18 5.32 4.38
C LYS A 129 4.68 5.59 4.63
N PRO A 130 4.16 6.78 4.25
CA PRO A 130 2.73 7.04 4.30
C PRO A 130 1.95 6.02 3.48
N ARG A 131 0.78 5.65 3.97
CA ARG A 131 -0.17 4.75 3.30
C ARG A 131 -1.51 5.44 3.20
N LYS A 132 -2.23 5.19 2.11
CA LYS A 132 -3.55 5.78 1.83
C LYS A 132 -4.63 4.70 1.96
N LEU A 133 -5.79 5.07 2.47
CA LEU A 133 -6.97 4.21 2.55
C LEU A 133 -8.18 5.04 2.17
N ILE A 134 -8.95 4.56 1.19
CA ILE A 134 -10.22 5.19 0.83
C ILE A 134 -11.31 4.53 1.68
N VAL A 135 -12.06 5.35 2.41
CA VAL A 135 -13.13 4.86 3.29
C VAL A 135 -14.31 4.45 2.44
N ASP A 136 -14.76 3.23 2.66
CA ASP A 136 -15.92 2.65 2.01
C ASP A 136 -16.98 2.32 3.09
N ASP A 137 -18.24 2.22 2.69
CA ASP A 137 -19.39 1.99 3.57
C ASP A 137 -19.23 0.74 4.44
N PHE A 138 -18.52 -0.29 3.94
CA PHE A 138 -18.30 -1.51 4.69
C PHE A 138 -17.37 -1.35 5.91
N LEU A 139 -16.49 -0.35 5.89
CA LEU A 139 -15.61 -0.02 7.02
C LEU A 139 -16.38 0.71 8.13
N ILE A 140 -17.54 1.28 7.81
CA ILE A 140 -18.39 2.02 8.74
C ILE A 140 -19.29 1.03 9.48
N LYS A 141 -19.17 1.00 10.80
CA LYS A 141 -19.95 0.17 11.72
C LYS A 141 -20.81 1.05 12.63
N PRO A 142 -22.09 0.71 12.85
CA PRO A 142 -22.93 1.46 13.77
C PRO A 142 -22.45 1.30 15.21
N LYS A 143 -22.22 2.42 15.90
CA LYS A 143 -21.82 2.41 17.32
C LYS A 143 -22.96 1.84 18.17
N GLY A 144 -22.67 0.77 18.93
CA GLY A 144 -23.62 0.18 19.87
C GLY A 144 -24.69 -0.74 19.27
N ARG A 145 -24.60 -1.10 17.99
CA ARG A 145 -25.45 -2.13 17.38
C ARG A 145 -24.57 -3.25 16.82
N CYS A 146 -24.59 -4.42 17.46
CA CYS A 146 -24.10 -5.63 16.80
C CYS A 146 -24.95 -5.86 15.56
N ALA A 147 -24.39 -5.63 14.38
CA ALA A 147 -24.99 -6.06 13.12
C ALA A 147 -24.83 -7.58 13.00
N CYS A 148 -25.53 -8.33 13.88
CA CYS A 148 -25.86 -9.71 13.56
C CYS A 148 -26.88 -9.63 12.43
N PRO A 149 -26.63 -10.26 11.27
CA PRO A 149 -27.72 -10.54 10.34
C PRO A 149 -28.78 -11.28 11.17
N PRO A 150 -30.04 -10.82 11.21
CA PRO A 150 -31.09 -11.63 11.81
C PRO A 150 -31.06 -12.98 11.09
N GLY A 151 -30.86 -14.05 11.86
CA GLY A 151 -30.67 -15.39 11.33
C GLY A 151 -31.77 -15.72 10.34
N ALA A 152 -31.41 -15.83 9.07
CA ALA A 152 -32.22 -16.50 8.07
C ALA A 152 -32.14 -18.01 8.33
N VAL A 153 -32.76 -18.46 9.41
CA VAL A 153 -33.18 -19.85 9.59
C VAL A 153 -34.68 -19.85 9.41
N THR A 154 -35.10 -19.83 8.14
CA THR A 154 -36.38 -20.41 7.75
C THR A 154 -36.04 -21.62 6.90
N PRO A 155 -36.44 -22.85 7.28
CA PRO A 155 -36.18 -24.04 6.48
C PRO A 155 -37.03 -23.95 5.21
N ALA A 156 -36.42 -23.57 4.09
CA ALA A 156 -37.04 -23.67 2.79
C ALA A 156 -37.16 -25.16 2.43
N THR A 157 -38.38 -25.66 2.51
CA THR A 157 -38.79 -26.93 1.92
C THR A 157 -38.51 -26.86 0.40
N PRO A 158 -37.84 -27.87 -0.19
CA PRO A 158 -37.45 -27.80 -1.59
C PRO A 158 -38.71 -27.93 -2.45
N THR A 159 -39.12 -26.84 -3.11
CA THR A 159 -40.10 -26.91 -4.18
C THR A 159 -39.35 -27.19 -5.49
N GLU A 160 -39.75 -28.27 -6.14
CA GLU A 160 -39.09 -29.00 -7.22
C GLU A 160 -39.06 -28.27 -8.58
N THR A 161 -39.24 -26.95 -8.62
CA THR A 161 -39.49 -26.20 -9.87
C THR A 161 -38.31 -25.34 -10.33
N ALA A 162 -37.16 -25.37 -9.65
CA ALA A 162 -35.93 -24.68 -10.07
C ALA A 162 -34.95 -25.61 -10.83
N LYS A 163 -35.46 -26.65 -11.49
CA LYS A 163 -34.71 -27.48 -12.44
C LYS A 163 -35.20 -27.16 -13.85
N GLN A 164 -34.64 -26.12 -14.46
CA GLN A 164 -34.43 -25.99 -15.91
C GLN A 164 -33.83 -24.61 -16.18
N VAL A 165 -32.81 -24.58 -17.05
CA VAL A 165 -31.96 -23.43 -17.43
C VAL A 165 -30.73 -23.21 -16.52
N PHE A 166 -29.94 -24.26 -16.31
CA PHE A 166 -28.53 -24.17 -15.90
C PHE A 166 -27.74 -25.19 -16.72
N GLU A 167 -27.52 -24.93 -18.01
CA GLU A 167 -26.65 -25.79 -18.82
C GLU A 167 -25.45 -25.07 -19.44
N GLU A 168 -25.29 -23.74 -19.27
CA GLU A 168 -23.99 -23.12 -19.57
C GLU A 168 -23.72 -21.84 -18.76
N PRO A 169 -23.08 -21.96 -17.57
CA PRO A 169 -22.71 -20.80 -16.74
C PRO A 169 -21.74 -19.83 -17.46
N THR A 170 -20.97 -20.34 -18.42
CA THR A 170 -19.90 -19.58 -19.09
C THR A 170 -20.44 -18.53 -20.05
N ALA A 171 -21.53 -18.83 -20.77
CA ALA A 171 -22.13 -17.92 -21.74
C ALA A 171 -22.80 -16.73 -21.07
N GLU A 172 -23.44 -16.96 -19.91
CA GLU A 172 -24.06 -15.89 -19.10
C GLU A 172 -23.00 -14.97 -18.48
N ILE A 173 -21.93 -15.54 -17.91
CA ILE A 173 -20.81 -14.75 -17.38
C ILE A 173 -20.18 -13.91 -18.50
N ALA A 174 -19.92 -14.50 -19.68
CA ALA A 174 -19.35 -13.78 -20.80
C ALA A 174 -20.29 -12.67 -21.33
N LEU A 175 -21.60 -12.87 -21.27
CA LEU A 175 -22.59 -11.85 -21.62
C LEU A 175 -22.60 -10.71 -20.58
N LEU A 176 -22.58 -11.04 -19.29
CA LEU A 176 -22.51 -10.07 -18.20
C LEU A 176 -21.23 -9.23 -18.29
N GLU A 177 -20.08 -9.86 -18.53
CA GLU A 177 -18.83 -9.16 -18.76
C GLU A 177 -18.95 -8.21 -19.96
N ARG A 178 -19.50 -8.67 -21.10
CA ARG A 178 -19.70 -7.82 -22.28
C ARG A 178 -20.66 -6.65 -22.02
N ILE A 179 -21.70 -6.86 -21.20
CA ILE A 179 -22.64 -5.79 -20.79
C ILE A 179 -21.93 -4.78 -19.91
N LEU A 180 -21.19 -5.25 -18.88
CA LEU A 180 -20.39 -4.39 -18.02
C LEU A 180 -19.36 -3.61 -18.83
N GLU A 181 -18.76 -4.21 -19.86
CA GLU A 181 -17.79 -3.56 -20.75
C GLU A 181 -18.45 -2.45 -21.55
N ARG A 182 -19.66 -2.70 -22.06
CA ARG A 182 -20.43 -1.73 -22.84
C ARG A 182 -20.95 -0.59 -21.98
N VAL A 183 -21.45 -0.89 -20.78
CA VAL A 183 -21.91 0.12 -19.82
C VAL A 183 -20.73 0.93 -19.32
N SER A 184 -19.64 0.27 -18.93
CA SER A 184 -18.39 0.92 -18.54
C SER A 184 -17.90 1.85 -19.64
N LYS A 185 -17.79 1.41 -20.91
CA LYS A 185 -17.38 2.30 -22.02
C LYS A 185 -18.30 3.49 -22.23
N LYS A 186 -19.63 3.30 -22.11
CA LYS A 186 -20.60 4.39 -22.23
C LYS A 186 -20.57 5.36 -21.06
N CYS A 187 -20.20 4.90 -19.86
CA CYS A 187 -20.05 5.73 -18.67
C CYS A 187 -18.63 6.31 -18.50
N ALA A 188 -17.62 5.71 -19.14
CA ALA A 188 -16.21 6.07 -19.06
C ALA A 188 -15.76 7.04 -20.16
N GLU A 189 -16.67 7.61 -20.94
CA GLU A 189 -16.38 8.69 -21.92
C GLU A 189 -15.84 10.00 -21.28
N GLY A 190 -15.28 9.95 -20.05
CA GLY A 190 -14.52 11.07 -19.53
C GLY A 190 -13.66 10.89 -18.27
N VAL A 191 -13.70 9.79 -17.49
CA VAL A 191 -13.05 9.82 -16.14
C VAL A 191 -12.38 8.52 -15.66
N MET A 192 -12.63 7.35 -16.26
CA MET A 192 -12.05 6.09 -15.73
C MET A 192 -10.86 5.60 -16.55
N SER A 193 -9.69 5.56 -15.94
CA SER A 193 -8.48 4.97 -16.48
C SER A 193 -8.33 3.49 -16.12
N ASN A 194 -7.38 2.81 -16.76
CA ASN A 194 -7.04 1.41 -16.46
C ASN A 194 -5.88 1.30 -15.45
N TYR A 195 -5.61 2.36 -14.69
CA TYR A 195 -4.52 2.39 -13.73
C TYR A 195 -5.01 2.04 -12.33
N LEU A 196 -4.14 1.34 -11.61
CA LEU A 196 -4.25 0.95 -10.22
C LEU A 196 -2.96 1.30 -9.50
N PHE A 197 -3.04 1.45 -8.18
CA PHE A 197 -1.90 1.76 -7.34
C PHE A 197 -1.70 0.67 -6.30
N LEU A 198 -0.51 0.07 -6.26
CA LEU A 198 -0.10 -0.89 -5.26
C LEU A 198 0.74 -0.20 -4.20
N GLN A 199 0.23 -0.16 -2.97
CA GLN A 199 0.95 0.39 -1.82
C GLN A 199 2.00 -0.61 -1.34
N THR A 200 3.25 -0.18 -1.22
CA THR A 200 4.33 -1.05 -0.79
C THR A 200 5.42 -0.28 -0.05
N ASP A 201 5.93 -0.87 1.03
CA ASP A 201 7.04 -0.29 1.79
C ASP A 201 8.39 -0.47 1.09
N ARG A 202 8.42 -1.05 -0.12
CA ARG A 202 9.68 -1.32 -0.82
C ARG A 202 10.46 -0.01 -1.00
N VAL A 203 11.64 -0.03 -0.41
CA VAL A 203 12.72 0.95 -0.55
C VAL A 203 13.56 0.44 -1.71
N ASP A 204 13.52 1.15 -2.83
CA ASP A 204 14.49 1.14 -3.93
C ASP A 204 15.22 -0.20 -4.14
N GLY A 205 14.53 -1.13 -4.79
CA GLY A 205 15.17 -2.26 -5.44
C GLY A 205 15.77 -1.82 -6.78
N PRO A 206 16.89 -2.40 -7.23
CA PRO A 206 17.64 -1.91 -8.38
C PRO A 206 16.89 -2.22 -9.68
N THR A 207 16.03 -1.32 -10.16
CA THR A 207 15.40 -1.39 -11.50
C THR A 207 14.82 -2.78 -11.85
N ASP A 208 14.50 -3.58 -10.84
CA ASP A 208 13.97 -4.93 -10.99
C ASP A 208 12.56 -4.77 -11.51
N ASP A 209 12.25 -5.45 -12.60
CA ASP A 209 11.03 -5.33 -13.37
C ASP A 209 9.80 -5.13 -12.45
N LEU A 210 9.35 -3.89 -12.29
CA LEU A 210 8.24 -3.53 -11.39
C LEU A 210 6.98 -4.32 -11.77
N LYS A 211 6.85 -4.68 -13.05
CA LYS A 211 5.78 -5.53 -13.54
C LYS A 211 5.85 -6.91 -12.90
N GLN A 212 7.04 -7.48 -12.78
CA GLN A 212 7.26 -8.76 -12.12
C GLN A 212 6.95 -8.67 -10.63
N VAL A 213 7.28 -7.56 -9.97
CA VAL A 213 6.91 -7.33 -8.56
C VAL A 213 5.39 -7.36 -8.37
N VAL A 214 4.63 -6.67 -9.22
CA VAL A 214 3.16 -6.71 -9.14
C VAL A 214 2.63 -8.11 -9.47
N ARG A 215 3.22 -8.81 -10.45
CA ARG A 215 2.86 -10.20 -10.77
C ARG A 215 3.08 -11.13 -9.59
N ASP A 216 4.23 -11.06 -8.94
CA ASP A 216 4.55 -11.88 -7.77
C ASP A 216 3.58 -11.61 -6.62
N TYR A 217 3.18 -10.35 -6.42
CA TYR A 217 2.13 -9.97 -5.47
C TYR A 217 0.80 -10.66 -5.81
N PHE A 218 0.36 -10.61 -7.08
CA PHE A 218 -0.84 -11.30 -7.53
C PHE A 218 -0.74 -12.83 -7.37
N GLN A 219 0.45 -13.41 -7.58
CA GLN A 219 0.68 -14.84 -7.43
C GLN A 219 0.63 -15.30 -5.96
N GLN A 220 0.85 -14.42 -4.99
CA GLN A 220 0.72 -14.76 -3.56
C GLN A 220 -0.73 -14.78 -3.09
N LYS A 221 -1.64 -14.13 -3.82
CA LYS A 221 -3.05 -13.96 -3.44
C LYS A 221 -3.93 -14.83 -4.33
N ASP A 222 -4.51 -15.88 -3.77
CA ASP A 222 -5.30 -16.87 -4.54
C ASP A 222 -6.39 -16.23 -5.41
N ALA A 223 -7.07 -15.20 -4.90
CA ALA A 223 -8.10 -14.46 -5.63
C ALA A 223 -7.55 -13.68 -6.84
N LEU A 224 -6.31 -13.17 -6.76
CA LEU A 224 -5.71 -12.30 -7.78
C LEU A 224 -4.86 -13.06 -8.80
N LYS A 225 -4.39 -14.28 -8.48
CA LYS A 225 -3.66 -15.18 -9.39
C LYS A 225 -4.16 -15.18 -10.84
N PRO A 226 -5.46 -15.39 -11.14
CA PRO A 226 -5.94 -15.44 -12.52
C PRO A 226 -5.83 -14.10 -13.27
N LEU A 227 -5.72 -12.98 -12.54
CA LEU A 227 -5.62 -11.64 -13.11
C LEU A 227 -4.17 -11.18 -13.31
N ALA A 228 -3.16 -11.95 -12.90
CA ALA A 228 -1.75 -11.57 -13.03
C ALA A 228 -1.33 -11.33 -14.50
N GLU A 229 -1.91 -12.05 -15.45
CA GLU A 229 -1.65 -11.87 -16.88
C GLU A 229 -2.31 -10.62 -17.47
N THR A 230 -3.23 -9.98 -16.74
CA THR A 230 -3.89 -8.74 -17.18
C THR A 230 -2.99 -7.51 -17.03
N ILE A 231 -1.87 -7.63 -16.31
CA ILE A 231 -0.94 -6.54 -16.02
C ILE A 231 -0.09 -6.24 -17.28
N LYS A 232 -0.22 -5.02 -17.80
CA LYS A 232 0.48 -4.53 -19.01
C LYS A 232 1.83 -3.91 -18.69
N SER A 233 1.85 -2.94 -17.77
CA SER A 233 3.03 -2.16 -17.38
C SER A 233 2.95 -1.80 -15.90
N ALA A 234 4.09 -1.49 -15.31
CA ALA A 234 4.21 -0.95 -13.97
C ALA A 234 5.30 0.13 -13.97
N GLU A 235 5.04 1.19 -13.22
CA GLU A 235 5.85 2.40 -13.11
C GLU A 235 6.00 2.74 -11.62
N ASP A 236 7.10 3.41 -11.31
CA ASP A 236 7.38 3.84 -9.94
C ASP A 236 6.52 5.07 -9.59
N GLY A 237 5.86 5.02 -8.44
CA GLY A 237 5.08 6.12 -7.88
C GLY A 237 5.68 6.57 -6.55
N ALA A 238 5.36 7.79 -6.12
CA ALA A 238 5.97 8.38 -4.92
C ALA A 238 5.86 7.49 -3.65
N ASP A 239 4.71 6.82 -3.48
CA ASP A 239 4.37 6.01 -2.30
C ASP A 239 4.10 4.52 -2.63
N GLY A 240 4.52 4.04 -3.81
CA GLY A 240 4.17 2.69 -4.26
C GLY A 240 4.33 2.49 -5.76
N ILE A 241 3.69 1.46 -6.31
CA ILE A 241 3.81 1.08 -7.72
C ILE A 241 2.50 1.40 -8.46
N VAL A 242 2.57 2.23 -9.50
CA VAL A 242 1.45 2.47 -10.41
C VAL A 242 1.48 1.39 -11.48
N PHE A 243 0.39 0.67 -11.69
CA PHE A 243 0.34 -0.37 -12.72
C PHE A 243 -0.92 -0.30 -13.57
N ARG A 244 -0.78 -0.73 -14.83
CA ARG A 244 -1.84 -0.69 -15.83
C ARG A 244 -2.37 -2.09 -16.12
N VAL A 245 -3.69 -2.26 -16.11
CA VAL A 245 -4.37 -3.50 -16.51
C VAL A 245 -4.95 -3.41 -17.93
N ASN A 246 -5.40 -4.54 -18.48
CA ASN A 246 -5.85 -4.63 -19.87
C ASN A 246 -7.00 -3.68 -20.20
N ASN A 247 -8.04 -3.67 -19.35
CA ASN A 247 -9.29 -2.93 -19.53
C ASN A 247 -9.89 -2.53 -18.17
N VAL A 248 -10.95 -1.71 -18.19
CA VAL A 248 -11.63 -1.22 -16.98
C VAL A 248 -12.32 -2.36 -16.20
N ILE A 249 -12.78 -3.42 -16.87
CA ILE A 249 -13.37 -4.57 -16.16
C ILE A 249 -12.33 -5.25 -15.28
N ASP A 250 -11.14 -5.51 -15.81
CA ASP A 250 -10.06 -6.13 -15.04
C ASP A 250 -9.67 -5.25 -13.85
N LYS A 251 -9.68 -3.92 -14.02
CA LYS A 251 -9.50 -2.96 -12.92
C LYS A 251 -10.56 -3.15 -11.84
N LEU A 252 -11.85 -3.20 -12.20
CA LEU A 252 -12.94 -3.40 -11.26
C LEU A 252 -12.89 -4.77 -10.58
N LYS A 253 -12.54 -5.84 -11.31
CA LYS A 253 -12.34 -7.18 -10.76
C LYS A 253 -11.22 -7.19 -9.73
N VAL A 254 -10.07 -6.58 -10.05
CA VAL A 254 -8.94 -6.48 -9.11
C VAL A 254 -9.37 -5.71 -7.86
N LEU A 255 -10.04 -4.56 -8.01
CA LEU A 255 -10.50 -3.76 -6.86
C LEU A 255 -11.49 -4.52 -5.98
N GLU A 256 -12.44 -5.27 -6.56
CA GLU A 256 -13.40 -6.05 -5.78
C GLU A 256 -12.71 -7.22 -5.04
N LEU A 257 -11.81 -7.94 -5.72
CA LEU A 257 -11.10 -9.07 -5.13
C LEU A 257 -10.05 -8.63 -4.10
N ALA A 258 -9.45 -7.45 -4.28
CA ALA A 258 -8.51 -6.83 -3.35
C ALA A 258 -9.18 -5.94 -2.30
N ARG A 259 -10.52 -5.80 -2.32
CA ARG A 259 -11.28 -4.93 -1.40
C ARG A 259 -10.97 -5.23 0.06
N GLN A 260 -10.74 -6.49 0.38
CA GLN A 260 -10.42 -6.91 1.74
C GLN A 260 -9.00 -6.53 2.17
N ASP A 261 -8.07 -6.35 1.24
CA ASP A 261 -6.64 -6.17 1.52
C ASP A 261 -6.18 -4.71 1.49
N SER A 262 -6.96 -3.77 0.91
CA SER A 262 -6.69 -2.31 0.81
C SER A 262 -5.31 -1.89 0.23
N ASP A 263 -4.44 -2.84 -0.07
CA ASP A 263 -3.10 -2.62 -0.60
C ASP A 263 -3.15 -2.14 -2.06
N ILE A 264 -4.24 -2.44 -2.77
CA ILE A 264 -4.50 -1.96 -4.13
C ILE A 264 -5.59 -0.88 -4.08
N LEU A 265 -5.28 0.30 -4.61
CA LEU A 265 -6.17 1.44 -4.70
C LEU A 265 -6.50 1.79 -6.15
N ASP A 266 -7.65 2.45 -6.32
CA ASP A 266 -8.04 3.06 -7.59
C ASP A 266 -7.22 4.33 -7.84
N TYR A 267 -6.42 4.32 -8.91
CA TYR A 267 -5.56 5.45 -9.27
C TYR A 267 -6.37 6.72 -9.60
N ASP A 268 -7.55 6.60 -10.21
CA ASP A 268 -8.35 7.78 -10.61
C ASP A 268 -8.90 8.52 -9.40
N LYS A 269 -9.19 7.79 -8.31
CA LYS A 269 -9.61 8.40 -7.04
C LYS A 269 -8.46 9.10 -6.33
N LEU A 270 -7.22 8.66 -6.55
CA LEU A 270 -6.04 9.31 -5.99
C LEU A 270 -5.73 10.59 -6.76
N THR A 271 -5.78 10.57 -8.09
CA THR A 271 -5.44 11.75 -8.92
C THR A 271 -6.53 12.81 -8.97
N ALA A 272 -7.81 12.45 -8.82
CA ALA A 272 -8.91 13.42 -8.80
C ALA A 272 -8.76 14.47 -7.69
N ILE A 273 -8.00 14.19 -6.62
CA ILE A 273 -7.76 15.11 -5.51
C ILE A 273 -6.54 15.98 -5.77
N ASP A 274 -5.48 15.43 -6.36
CA ASP A 274 -4.32 16.22 -6.79
C ASP A 274 -4.71 17.29 -7.83
N ASP A 275 -5.65 16.98 -8.73
CA ASP A 275 -6.18 17.96 -9.71
C ASP A 275 -7.15 19.00 -9.09
N MET A 276 -7.83 18.68 -7.98
CA MET A 276 -8.68 19.64 -7.26
C MET A 276 -7.85 20.68 -6.50
N ASP A 277 -6.69 20.29 -5.96
CA ASP A 277 -5.77 21.18 -5.24
C ASP A 277 -5.14 22.25 -6.18
N ILE A 278 -4.96 21.93 -7.47
CA ILE A 278 -4.44 22.91 -8.44
C ILE A 278 -5.50 24.00 -8.71
N ARG A 279 -6.78 23.65 -8.83
CA ARG A 279 -7.85 24.63 -9.14
C ARG A 279 -8.15 25.59 -7.98
N ALA A 280 -8.02 25.16 -6.73
CA ALA A 280 -8.21 26.04 -5.57
C ALA A 280 -7.09 27.09 -5.40
N SER A 281 -5.94 26.89 -6.05
CA SER A 281 -4.80 27.82 -5.96
C SER A 281 -4.87 29.03 -6.91
N PHE A 282 -5.88 29.11 -7.79
CA PHE A 282 -6.01 30.18 -8.78
C PHE A 282 -7.09 31.25 -8.48
N ASP A 283 -7.87 31.11 -7.40
CA ASP A 283 -9.00 32.02 -7.13
C ASP A 283 -8.75 33.04 -5.98
N GLU A 284 -7.55 33.14 -5.41
CA GLU A 284 -7.18 34.26 -4.51
C GLU A 284 -6.21 35.24 -5.20
N ALA A 285 -6.70 35.91 -6.25
CA ALA A 285 -6.14 37.17 -6.71
C ALA A 285 -7.26 38.05 -7.29
N SER A 286 -7.97 38.77 -6.42
CA SER A 286 -8.83 39.91 -6.76
C SER A 286 -8.85 40.90 -5.61
#